data_AF-A0A7J9XXF3-F1
#
_entry.id   AF-A0A7J9XXF3-F1
#
_cell.length_a   1.000
_cell.length_b   1.000
_cell.length_c   1.000
_cell.angle_alpha   90.00
_cell.angle_beta   90.00
_cell.angle_gamma   90.00
#
_symmetry.space_group_name_H-M   'P 1'
#
loop_
_entity.id
_entity.type
_entity.pdbx_description
1 polymer ?
#
loop_
_entity_poly.entity_id
_entity_poly.type
_entity_poly.pdbx_seq_one_letter_code
_entity_poly.pdbx_strand_id
1 'polypeptide(L)'
;MFDIDLVPVLGERFQPTGFPDIGAAQFERPVRDADGDVAWKPALLVESAQSMANHLEGVGWDAASQAPNPTLEGLPSVQVVADDDGRYLTSSRTEAHRLGSAFIKDSLLDGTPMREVIRDRLELRNDTP
;
A
#
# COMPACT_ATOMS: atom_id res chain seq x y z
N MET A 1 30.98 -10.28 33.09
CA MET A 1 29.80 -9.85 32.33
C MET A 1 30.09 -10.22 30.89
N PHE A 2 29.36 -11.16 30.32
CA PHE A 2 29.57 -11.58 28.93
C PHE A 2 28.63 -10.77 28.05
N ASP A 3 29.21 -10.16 27.02
CA ASP A 3 28.49 -9.52 25.92
C ASP A 3 28.43 -10.53 24.77
N ILE A 4 27.27 -10.68 24.13
CA ILE A 4 27.07 -11.60 23.02
C ILE A 4 26.39 -10.84 21.90
N ASP A 5 27.12 -10.65 20.80
CA ASP A 5 26.60 -10.09 19.57
C ASP A 5 25.71 -11.11 18.85
N LEU A 6 24.48 -10.68 18.55
CA LEU A 6 23.52 -11.48 17.80
C LEU A 6 23.67 -11.26 16.30
N VAL A 7 23.48 -12.32 15.51
CA VAL A 7 23.44 -12.28 14.04
C VAL A 7 22.14 -12.88 13.51
N PRO A 8 21.62 -12.42 12.35
CA PRO A 8 20.37 -12.91 11.80
C PRO A 8 20.46 -14.38 11.36
N VAL A 9 19.38 -15.13 11.59
CA VAL A 9 19.30 -16.57 11.26
C VAL A 9 19.09 -16.83 9.77
N LEU A 10 18.60 -15.87 8.97
CA LEU A 10 18.49 -16.02 7.52
C LEU A 10 18.85 -14.71 6.78
N GLY A 11 20.04 -14.68 6.17
CA GLY A 11 20.55 -13.59 5.32
C GLY A 11 21.21 -12.42 6.08
N GLU A 12 22.12 -11.70 5.41
CA GLU A 12 22.82 -10.51 5.95
C GLU A 12 22.10 -9.18 5.63
N ARG A 13 20.94 -9.24 4.99
CA ARG A 13 20.39 -8.09 4.30
C ARG A 13 19.54 -7.21 5.22
N PHE A 14 20.20 -6.31 5.94
CA PHE A 14 19.58 -5.07 6.38
C PHE A 14 19.56 -4.13 5.17
N GLN A 15 18.50 -4.14 4.36
CA GLN A 15 18.34 -3.07 3.37
C GLN A 15 17.68 -1.89 4.06
N PRO A 16 18.39 -0.75 4.26
CA PRO A 16 17.66 0.49 4.45
C PRO A 16 16.80 0.72 3.21
N THR A 17 15.66 1.40 3.39
CA THR A 17 14.90 1.99 2.29
C THR A 17 15.77 3.08 1.65
N GLY A 18 16.78 2.65 0.89
CA GLY A 18 17.72 3.51 0.20
C GLY A 18 17.02 4.11 -1.00
N PHE A 19 16.33 5.22 -0.82
CA PHE A 19 16.10 6.13 -1.93
C PHE A 19 17.49 6.60 -2.40
N PRO A 20 17.83 6.49 -3.69
CA PRO A 20 19.17 6.80 -4.22
C PRO A 20 19.72 8.16 -3.78
N ASP A 21 18.84 9.10 -3.47
CA ASP A 21 19.19 10.49 -3.17
C ASP A 21 19.16 10.83 -1.65
N ILE A 22 18.65 9.94 -0.78
CA ILE A 22 18.28 10.30 0.61
C ILE A 22 19.06 9.50 1.67
N GLY A 23 19.69 8.37 1.31
CA GLY A 23 20.45 7.55 2.26
C GLY A 23 19.59 6.80 3.29
N ALA A 24 20.20 6.27 4.35
CA ALA A 24 19.47 5.56 5.40
C ALA A 24 18.58 6.53 6.19
N ALA A 25 17.27 6.29 6.22
CA ALA A 25 16.28 7.15 6.88
C ALA A 25 16.39 7.08 8.42
N GLN A 26 17.43 7.69 8.96
CA GLN A 26 17.70 7.81 10.41
C GLN A 26 16.83 8.91 11.03
N PHE A 27 16.30 8.65 12.23
CA PHE A 27 15.59 9.63 13.03
C PHE A 27 15.77 9.34 14.53
N GLU A 28 15.52 10.32 15.39
CA GLU A 28 15.50 10.09 16.84
C GLU A 28 14.07 9.81 17.31
N ARG A 29 13.89 8.75 18.09
CA ARG A 29 12.59 8.42 18.70
C ARG A 29 12.64 8.59 20.22
N PRO A 30 11.57 9.10 20.85
CA PRO A 30 11.49 9.14 22.30
C PRO A 30 11.26 7.73 22.85
N VAL A 31 11.95 7.39 23.94
CA VAL A 31 11.81 6.14 24.68
C VAL A 31 11.68 6.51 26.15
N ARG A 32 10.59 6.06 26.80
CA ARG A 32 10.49 6.15 28.26
C ARG A 32 11.31 5.04 28.90
N ASP A 33 12.09 5.39 29.91
CA ASP A 33 12.72 4.41 30.78
C ASP A 33 11.75 3.91 31.86
N ALA A 34 12.26 3.04 32.74
CA ALA A 34 11.47 2.44 33.82
C ALA A 34 11.04 3.45 34.89
N ASP A 35 11.77 4.56 35.01
CA ASP A 35 11.50 5.65 35.96
C ASP A 35 10.53 6.70 35.36
N GLY A 36 10.25 6.59 34.06
CA GLY A 36 9.28 7.39 33.32
C GLY A 36 9.89 8.57 32.57
N ASP A 37 11.21 8.75 32.60
CA ASP A 37 11.91 9.82 31.91
C ASP A 37 12.06 9.53 30.42
N VAL A 38 12.03 10.59 29.60
CA VAL A 38 12.11 10.46 28.13
C VAL A 38 13.56 10.62 27.67
N ALA A 39 14.11 9.56 27.10
CA ALA A 39 15.40 9.59 26.40
C ALA A 39 15.20 9.49 24.88
N TRP A 40 16.03 10.21 24.11
CA TRP A 40 16.04 10.10 22.65
C TRP A 40 17.01 9.01 22.22
N LYS A 41 16.56 8.12 21.33
CA LYS A 41 17.40 7.05 20.78
C LYS A 41 17.44 7.11 19.25
N PRO A 42 18.62 6.93 18.63
CA PRO A 42 18.71 6.75 17.18
C PRO A 42 17.86 5.57 16.73
N ALA A 43 17.12 5.76 15.64
CA ALA A 43 16.27 4.78 15.01
C ALA A 43 16.43 4.85 13.49
N LEU A 44 16.04 3.77 12.82
CA LEU A 44 16.03 3.66 11.37
C LEU A 44 14.60 3.39 10.91
N LEU A 45 14.15 4.13 9.91
CA LEU A 45 12.91 3.82 9.21
C LEU A 45 13.19 2.65 8.25
N VAL A 46 12.69 1.47 8.61
CA VAL A 46 12.87 0.24 7.83
C VAL A 46 11.89 0.17 6.67
N GLU A 47 10.67 0.69 6.86
CA GLU A 47 9.61 0.69 5.86
C GLU A 47 9.12 2.11 5.61
N SER A 48 8.97 2.49 4.33
CA SER A 48 8.33 3.76 3.99
C SER A 48 6.82 3.71 4.29
N ALA A 49 6.19 4.87 4.42
CA ALA A 49 4.73 4.94 4.54
C ALA A 49 4.03 4.25 3.36
N GLN A 50 4.57 4.37 2.15
CA GLN A 50 4.07 3.68 0.97
C GLN A 50 4.22 2.15 1.09
N SER A 51 5.33 1.66 1.63
CA SER A 51 5.52 0.21 1.84
C SER A 51 4.55 -0.34 2.88
N MET A 52 4.36 0.37 3.99
CA MET A 52 3.37 0.02 5.00
C MET A 52 1.93 0.04 4.45
N ALA A 53 1.63 0.96 3.52
CA ALA A 53 0.35 0.96 2.81
C ALA A 53 0.18 -0.31 1.97
N ASN A 54 1.19 -0.71 1.20
CA ASN A 54 1.15 -1.96 0.42
C ASN A 54 0.98 -3.20 1.33
N HIS A 55 1.62 -3.22 2.51
CA HIS A 55 1.42 -4.29 3.50
C HIS A 55 -0.03 -4.35 3.99
N LEU A 56 -0.62 -3.19 4.29
CA LEU A 56 -2.01 -3.10 4.72
C LEU A 56 -2.98 -3.55 3.62
N GLU A 57 -2.74 -3.15 2.37
CA GLU A 57 -3.50 -3.60 1.20
C GLU A 57 -3.47 -5.13 1.08
N GLY A 58 -2.29 -5.75 1.28
CA GLY A 58 -2.12 -7.20 1.27
C GLY A 58 -2.89 -7.95 2.37
N VAL A 59 -3.15 -7.34 3.53
CA VAL A 59 -4.01 -7.95 4.57
C VAL A 59 -5.46 -8.03 4.12
N GLY A 60 -5.90 -7.06 3.32
CA GLY A 60 -7.28 -6.96 2.83
C GLY A 60 -7.58 -7.78 1.57
N TRP A 61 -6.60 -8.50 1.04
CA TRP A 61 -6.69 -9.19 -0.25
C TRP A 61 -6.14 -10.62 -0.18
N ASP A 62 -6.91 -11.59 -0.67
CA ASP A 62 -6.44 -12.95 -0.87
C ASP A 62 -5.83 -13.08 -2.27
N ALA A 63 -4.50 -13.15 -2.33
CA ALA A 63 -3.77 -13.27 -3.58
C ALA A 63 -4.02 -14.60 -4.31
N ALA A 64 -4.37 -15.67 -3.59
CA ALA A 64 -4.60 -16.98 -4.20
C ALA A 64 -5.94 -17.03 -4.94
N SER A 65 -6.98 -16.44 -4.35
CA SER A 65 -8.31 -16.35 -4.98
C SER A 65 -8.51 -15.08 -5.81
N GLN A 66 -7.56 -14.13 -5.75
CA GLN A 66 -7.67 -12.80 -6.38
C GLN A 66 -8.96 -12.10 -5.96
N ALA A 67 -9.28 -12.17 -4.68
CA ALA A 67 -10.52 -11.65 -4.10
C ALA A 67 -10.27 -10.89 -2.79
N PRO A 68 -11.21 -10.02 -2.37
CA PRO A 68 -11.12 -9.37 -1.07
C PRO A 68 -11.14 -10.38 0.07
N ASN A 69 -10.47 -10.04 1.17
CA ASN A 69 -10.66 -10.76 2.42
C ASN A 69 -12.16 -10.76 2.80
N PRO A 70 -12.73 -11.89 3.29
CA PRO A 70 -14.15 -11.98 3.64
C PRO A 70 -14.64 -10.86 4.58
N THR A 71 -13.76 -10.38 5.46
CA THR A 71 -14.07 -9.28 6.39
C THR A 71 -14.33 -7.95 5.67
N LEU A 72 -13.72 -7.75 4.50
CA LEU A 72 -13.79 -6.51 3.72
C LEU A 72 -14.62 -6.64 2.45
N GLU A 73 -15.19 -7.81 2.16
CA GLU A 73 -15.90 -8.11 0.92
C GLU A 73 -17.04 -7.12 0.63
N GLY A 74 -17.77 -6.70 1.68
CA GLY A 74 -18.89 -5.76 1.56
C GLY A 74 -18.51 -4.32 1.20
N LEU A 75 -17.22 -3.98 1.16
CA LEU A 75 -16.78 -2.65 0.74
C LEU A 75 -16.76 -2.53 -0.79
N PRO A 76 -17.13 -1.36 -1.36
CA PRO A 76 -17.06 -1.15 -2.79
C PRO A 76 -15.60 -1.15 -3.28
N SER A 77 -15.36 -1.73 -4.46
CA SER A 77 -14.07 -1.65 -5.14
C SER A 77 -14.22 -1.63 -6.64
N VAL A 78 -13.21 -1.10 -7.32
CA VAL A 78 -13.04 -1.23 -8.78
C VAL A 78 -11.99 -2.30 -9.05
N GLN A 79 -12.31 -3.26 -9.90
CA GLN A 79 -11.39 -4.30 -10.37
C GLN A 79 -11.22 -4.17 -11.88
N VAL A 80 -9.98 -4.25 -12.34
CA VAL A 80 -9.63 -4.26 -13.76
C VAL A 80 -9.23 -5.67 -14.14
N VAL A 81 -9.85 -6.17 -15.20
CA VAL A 81 -9.59 -7.49 -15.77
C VAL A 81 -9.12 -7.34 -17.22
N ALA A 82 -8.40 -8.35 -17.71
CA ALA A 82 -8.03 -8.42 -19.11
C ALA A 82 -9.26 -8.73 -19.97
N ASP A 83 -9.33 -8.11 -21.15
CA ASP A 83 -10.48 -8.22 -22.05
C ASP A 83 -10.57 -9.58 -22.74
N ASP A 84 -9.43 -10.27 -22.90
CA ASP A 84 -9.31 -11.53 -23.62
C ASP A 84 -9.72 -12.75 -22.78
N ASP A 85 -9.26 -12.83 -21.53
CA ASP A 85 -9.44 -14.00 -20.67
C ASP A 85 -10.09 -13.68 -19.31
N GLY A 86 -10.41 -12.41 -19.03
CA GLY A 86 -10.99 -11.98 -17.76
C GLY A 86 -10.01 -12.05 -16.58
N ARG A 87 -8.72 -12.29 -16.82
CA ARG A 87 -7.71 -12.38 -15.76
C ARG A 87 -7.60 -11.08 -14.99
N TYR A 88 -7.53 -11.18 -13.67
CA TYR A 88 -7.27 -10.05 -12.80
C TYR A 88 -5.96 -9.31 -13.18
N LEU A 89 -6.05 -7.99 -13.33
CA LEU A 89 -4.91 -7.13 -13.60
C LEU A 89 -4.54 -6.27 -12.39
N THR A 90 -5.52 -5.55 -11.82
CA THR A 90 -5.33 -4.69 -10.65
C THR A 90 -6.69 -4.33 -10.02
N SER A 91 -6.68 -3.76 -8.81
CA SER A 91 -7.89 -3.19 -8.18
C SER A 91 -7.58 -1.94 -7.37
N SER A 92 -8.63 -1.18 -7.07
CA SER A 92 -8.56 -0.05 -6.13
C SER A 92 -8.21 -0.47 -4.70
N ARG A 93 -8.12 -1.78 -4.40
CA ARG A 93 -7.73 -2.31 -3.09
C ARG A 93 -6.25 -2.67 -2.98
N THR A 94 -5.64 -3.13 -4.08
CA THR A 94 -4.21 -3.51 -4.12
C THR A 94 -3.33 -2.41 -4.67
N GLU A 95 -3.92 -1.41 -5.34
CA GLU A 95 -3.23 -0.23 -5.83
C GLU A 95 -4.18 0.98 -5.79
N ALA A 96 -4.55 1.43 -4.58
CA ALA A 96 -5.55 2.49 -4.41
C ALA A 96 -5.21 3.78 -5.16
N HIS A 97 -3.91 4.09 -5.28
CA HIS A 97 -3.39 5.23 -6.04
C HIS A 97 -3.72 5.18 -7.55
N ARG A 98 -4.13 4.02 -8.07
CA ARG A 98 -4.48 3.83 -9.48
C ARG A 98 -5.93 4.11 -9.81
N LEU A 99 -6.79 4.46 -8.85
CA LEU A 99 -8.17 4.87 -9.14
C LEU A 99 -8.24 6.01 -10.19
N GLY A 100 -7.26 6.92 -10.15
CA GLY A 100 -7.10 8.00 -11.13
C GLY A 100 -6.30 7.65 -12.37
N SER A 101 -5.85 6.40 -12.55
CA SER A 101 -4.95 5.98 -13.64
C SER A 101 -5.70 5.72 -14.95
N ALA A 102 -4.93 5.66 -16.05
CA ALA A 102 -5.43 5.28 -17.37
C ALA A 102 -6.07 3.88 -17.38
N PHE A 103 -5.57 2.94 -16.57
CA PHE A 103 -6.13 1.59 -16.48
C PHE A 103 -7.62 1.58 -16.11
N ILE A 104 -8.07 2.53 -15.28
CA ILE A 104 -9.48 2.66 -14.94
C ILE A 104 -10.15 3.65 -15.89
N LYS A 105 -9.56 4.83 -16.09
CA LYS A 105 -10.18 5.90 -16.90
C LYS A 105 -10.43 5.51 -18.36
N ASP A 106 -9.59 4.67 -18.94
CA ASP A 106 -9.68 4.30 -20.36
C ASP A 106 -10.25 2.89 -20.56
N SER A 107 -10.72 2.25 -19.48
CA SER A 107 -11.42 0.96 -19.52
C SER A 107 -12.92 1.08 -19.78
N LEU A 108 -13.56 -0.06 -20.00
CA LEU A 108 -15.01 -0.19 -20.18
C LEU A 108 -15.63 -0.94 -19.01
N LEU A 109 -16.83 -0.55 -18.61
CA LEU A 109 -17.72 -1.34 -17.76
C LEU A 109 -19.02 -1.56 -18.52
N ASP A 110 -19.35 -2.82 -18.80
CA ASP A 110 -20.53 -3.20 -19.58
C ASP A 110 -20.63 -2.44 -20.94
N GLY A 111 -19.49 -2.28 -21.61
CA GLY A 111 -19.37 -1.53 -22.86
C GLY A 111 -19.39 -0.01 -22.73
N THR A 112 -19.57 0.53 -21.52
CA THR A 112 -19.60 1.97 -21.25
C THR A 112 -18.23 2.47 -20.82
N PRO A 113 -17.71 3.59 -21.36
CA PRO A 113 -16.45 4.17 -20.92
C PRO A 113 -16.47 4.49 -19.42
N MET A 114 -15.45 4.05 -18.67
CA MET A 114 -15.41 4.25 -17.22
C MET A 114 -15.40 5.71 -16.79
N ARG A 115 -14.92 6.63 -17.63
CA ARG A 115 -15.06 8.09 -17.40
C ARG A 115 -16.52 8.53 -17.29
N GLU A 116 -17.40 7.99 -18.13
CA GLU A 116 -18.83 8.29 -18.09
C GLU A 116 -19.48 7.64 -16.88
N VAL A 117 -19.15 6.37 -16.61
CA VAL A 117 -19.63 5.65 -15.41
C VAL A 117 -19.28 6.41 -14.14
N ILE A 118 -18.03 6.85 -13.98
CA ILE A 118 -17.57 7.59 -12.80
C ILE A 118 -18.29 8.94 -12.69
N ARG A 119 -18.38 9.69 -13.80
CA ARG A 119 -19.09 10.97 -13.84
C ARG A 119 -20.54 10.81 -13.39
N ASP A 120 -21.24 9.81 -13.93
CA ASP A 120 -22.67 9.64 -13.70
C ASP A 120 -22.95 9.07 -12.31
N ARG A 121 -22.17 8.09 -11.83
CA ARG A 121 -22.36 7.48 -10.49
C ARG A 121 -21.94 8.39 -9.34
N LEU A 122 -20.96 9.27 -9.55
CA LEU A 122 -20.53 10.24 -8.54
C LEU A 122 -21.16 11.62 -8.72
N GLU A 123 -22.06 11.77 -9.69
CA GLU A 123 -22.76 13.03 -10.01
C GLU A 123 -21.79 14.21 -10.25
N LEU A 124 -20.64 13.94 -10.88
CA LEU A 124 -19.59 14.94 -11.10
C LEU A 124 -20.07 16.02 -12.08
N ARG A 125 -19.79 17.28 -11.76
CA ARG A 125 -20.11 18.44 -12.58
C ARG A 125 -18.84 19.15 -13.01
N ASN A 126 -18.84 19.72 -14.21
CA ASN A 126 -17.74 20.57 -14.65
C ASN A 126 -17.56 21.72 -13.66
N ASP A 127 -16.30 22.06 -13.37
CA ASP A 127 -15.89 23.16 -12.49
C ASP A 127 -16.46 23.11 -11.06
N THR A 128 -16.82 21.93 -10.56
CA THR A 128 -17.22 21.70 -9.17
C THR A 128 -16.32 20.61 -8.57
N PRO A 129 -15.50 20.89 -7.54
CA PRO A 129 -14.67 19.88 -6.90
C PRO A 129 -15.48 18.81 -6.18
#